data_AF-F3FST4-F1
#
_entry.id   AF-F3FST4-F1
#
_cell.length_a   1.000
_cell.length_b   1.000
_cell.length_c   1.000
_cell.angle_alpha   90.00
_cell.angle_beta   90.00
_cell.angle_gamma   90.00
#
_symmetry.space_group_name_H-M   'P 1'
#
loop_
_entity.id
_entity.type
_entity.pdbx_description
1 polymer ?
#
loop_
_entity_poly.entity_id
_entity_poly.type
_entity_poly.pdbx_seq_one_letter_code
_entity_poly.pdbx_strand_id
1 'polypeptide(L)'
;MTNTDRTVLSNMVSELATTRALLNCLIKEFALPEECLHYTWPEGMQGIAPGSFVDGGQWKGIPLTISLPNQQQFFVLVDRRDHLGSHRYLSDVYARQGQSTWRCLAFAEFARQLLTACEHMTRASNDELLDQVLQSQHLTAAIVAHNMTGQHPEPLSGYLASEQGLWFGHPNHPAPKARLWPEHLAQETYAPEFQAQTALHLFEVPLEGLRITSNGLSDSAVIS
;
A
#
# COMPACT_ATOMS: atom_id res chain seq x y z
N MET A 1 1.52 26.12 2.17
CA MET A 1 1.53 25.27 0.96
C MET A 1 0.35 25.68 0.09
N THR A 2 0.52 25.79 -1.22
CA THR A 2 -0.63 26.03 -2.12
C THR A 2 -1.47 24.75 -2.25
N ASN A 3 -2.70 24.86 -2.75
CA ASN A 3 -3.55 23.66 -2.96
C ASN A 3 -2.91 22.71 -3.98
N THR A 4 -2.28 23.25 -5.02
CA THR A 4 -1.53 22.49 -6.04
C THR A 4 -0.35 21.73 -5.43
N ASP A 5 0.45 22.36 -4.57
CA ASP A 5 1.58 21.70 -3.90
C ASP A 5 1.11 20.53 -3.03
N ARG A 6 -0.07 20.67 -2.39
CA ARG A 6 -0.66 19.63 -1.54
C ARG A 6 -1.09 18.43 -2.36
N THR A 7 -1.76 18.64 -3.48
CA THR A 7 -2.15 17.54 -4.38
C THR A 7 -0.92 16.77 -4.86
N VAL A 8 0.11 17.47 -5.34
CA VAL A 8 1.36 16.83 -5.80
C VAL A 8 2.01 16.03 -4.67
N LEU A 9 2.17 16.62 -3.49
CA LEU A 9 2.81 15.95 -2.36
C LEU A 9 2.00 14.73 -1.88
N SER A 10 0.66 14.84 -1.81
CA SER A 10 -0.20 13.73 -1.41
C SER A 10 -0.12 12.54 -2.37
N ASN A 11 -0.07 12.81 -3.68
CA ASN A 11 0.14 11.78 -4.70
C ASN A 11 1.50 11.11 -4.50
N MET A 12 2.59 11.87 -4.38
CA MET A 12 3.93 11.30 -4.15
C MET A 12 3.99 10.44 -2.88
N VAL A 13 3.42 10.91 -1.76
CA VAL A 13 3.38 10.15 -0.50
C VAL A 13 2.62 8.84 -0.66
N SER A 14 1.47 8.87 -1.35
CA SER A 14 0.66 7.67 -1.59
C SER A 14 1.34 6.65 -2.52
N GLU A 15 2.03 7.10 -3.58
CA GLU A 15 2.80 6.24 -4.47
C GLU A 15 3.96 5.58 -3.73
N LEU A 16 4.68 6.34 -2.89
CA LEU A 16 5.76 5.80 -2.04
C LEU A 16 5.22 4.77 -1.04
N ALA A 17 4.12 5.07 -0.34
CA ALA A 17 3.52 4.14 0.60
C ALA A 17 3.07 2.84 -0.08
N THR A 18 2.43 2.95 -1.25
CA THR A 18 1.92 1.79 -1.99
C THR A 18 3.07 0.98 -2.60
N THR A 19 4.11 1.64 -3.13
CA THR A 19 5.34 0.99 -3.61
C THR A 19 5.97 0.13 -2.52
N ARG A 20 6.07 0.65 -1.29
CA ARG A 20 6.62 -0.07 -0.14
C ARG A 20 5.76 -1.27 0.25
N ALA A 21 4.43 -1.13 0.23
CA ALA A 21 3.53 -2.23 0.53
C ALA A 21 3.64 -3.35 -0.52
N LEU A 22 3.74 -3.01 -1.81
CA LEU A 22 3.97 -3.97 -2.89
C LEU A 22 5.33 -4.67 -2.76
N LEU A 23 6.40 -3.92 -2.45
CA LEU A 23 7.71 -4.51 -2.19
C LEU A 23 7.69 -5.45 -0.98
N ASN A 24 6.97 -5.10 0.09
CA ASN A 24 6.82 -5.98 1.24
C ASN A 24 6.17 -7.31 0.84
N CYS A 25 5.11 -7.28 0.01
CA CYS A 25 4.48 -8.50 -0.52
C CYS A 25 5.49 -9.29 -1.36
N LEU A 26 6.13 -8.66 -2.35
CA LEU A 26 7.13 -9.28 -3.21
C LEU A 26 8.24 -9.96 -2.40
N ILE A 27 8.80 -9.26 -1.41
CA ILE A 27 9.91 -9.76 -0.60
C ILE A 27 9.47 -10.93 0.28
N LYS A 28 8.36 -10.78 1.01
CA LYS A 28 7.91 -11.76 2.01
C LYS A 28 7.33 -13.02 1.38
N GLU A 29 6.61 -12.88 0.26
CA GLU A 29 5.85 -13.97 -0.35
C GLU A 29 6.62 -14.69 -1.47
N PHE A 30 7.55 -13.99 -2.15
CA PHE A 30 8.27 -14.53 -3.30
C PHE A 30 9.78 -14.47 -3.12
N ALA A 31 10.37 -13.29 -2.93
CA ALA A 31 11.82 -13.14 -3.07
C ALA A 31 12.62 -13.85 -1.97
N LEU A 32 12.10 -13.90 -0.73
CA LEU A 32 12.73 -14.66 0.36
C LEU A 32 12.47 -16.18 0.22
N PRO A 33 11.22 -16.66 0.06
CA PRO A 33 10.97 -18.10 -0.06
C PRO A 33 11.63 -18.75 -1.28
N GLU A 34 11.71 -18.03 -2.41
CA GLU A 34 12.26 -18.53 -3.68
C GLU A 34 13.74 -18.14 -3.88
N GLU A 35 14.42 -17.66 -2.83
CA GLU A 35 15.85 -17.31 -2.83
C GLU A 35 16.27 -16.33 -3.96
N CYS A 36 15.36 -15.44 -4.36
CA CYS A 36 15.58 -14.48 -5.44
C CYS A 36 16.19 -13.13 -4.94
N LEU A 37 16.35 -12.96 -3.63
CA LEU A 37 16.81 -11.72 -2.99
C LEU A 37 18.29 -11.78 -2.61
N HIS A 38 19.05 -10.75 -2.99
CA HIS A 38 20.49 -10.65 -2.76
C HIS A 38 20.86 -9.29 -2.18
N TYR A 39 21.63 -9.26 -1.09
CA TYR A 39 22.16 -8.01 -0.51
C TYR A 39 23.46 -7.55 -1.20
N THR A 40 23.39 -7.36 -2.51
CA THR A 40 24.52 -7.01 -3.38
C THR A 40 24.14 -5.92 -4.38
N TRP A 41 25.13 -5.19 -4.87
CA TRP A 41 24.95 -4.28 -6.01
C TRP A 41 24.56 -5.07 -7.28
N PRO A 42 23.71 -4.50 -8.15
CA PRO A 42 23.35 -5.13 -9.40
C PRO A 42 24.52 -5.08 -10.39
N GLU A 43 24.58 -6.07 -11.28
CA GLU A 43 25.48 -6.03 -12.43
C GLU A 43 25.03 -4.94 -13.43
N GLY A 44 25.95 -4.05 -13.79
CA GLY A 44 25.70 -2.94 -14.70
C GLY A 44 24.74 -1.91 -14.11
N MET A 45 25.27 -0.86 -13.47
CA MET A 45 24.49 0.18 -12.80
C MET A 45 24.00 1.31 -13.73
N GLN A 46 24.08 1.13 -15.06
CA GLN A 46 23.67 2.16 -16.01
C GLN A 46 22.18 2.48 -15.84
N GLY A 47 21.87 3.77 -15.64
CA GLY A 47 20.51 4.27 -15.43
C GLY A 47 20.12 4.47 -13.96
N ILE A 48 20.92 3.99 -13.00
CA ILE A 48 20.74 4.30 -11.58
C ILE A 48 21.41 5.65 -11.28
N ALA A 49 20.64 6.64 -10.83
CA ALA A 49 21.18 7.97 -10.53
C ALA A 49 22.10 7.91 -9.30
N PRO A 50 23.34 8.46 -9.35
CA PRO A 50 24.27 8.44 -8.21
C PRO A 50 23.71 9.04 -6.93
N GLY A 51 22.91 10.11 -7.04
CA GLY A 51 22.24 10.74 -5.90
C GLY A 51 21.22 9.84 -5.20
N SER A 52 20.75 8.76 -5.82
CA SER A 52 19.85 7.79 -5.19
C SER A 52 20.56 6.87 -4.19
N PHE A 53 21.90 6.78 -4.24
CA PHE A 53 22.64 5.80 -3.43
C PHE A 53 23.92 6.31 -2.75
N VAL A 54 24.42 7.50 -3.09
CA VAL A 54 25.52 8.17 -2.38
C VAL A 54 24.99 9.38 -1.62
N ASP A 55 25.41 9.54 -0.36
CA ASP A 55 25.24 10.75 0.45
C ASP A 55 26.53 11.06 1.21
N GLY A 56 27.00 12.31 1.15
CA GLY A 56 28.22 12.72 1.87
C GLY A 56 29.47 11.87 1.60
N GLY A 57 29.57 11.24 0.42
CA GLY A 57 30.67 10.32 0.08
C GLY A 57 30.57 8.91 0.67
N GLN A 58 29.43 8.57 1.30
CA GLN A 58 29.11 7.24 1.81
C GLN A 58 27.87 6.67 1.12
N TRP A 59 27.71 5.35 1.18
CA TRP A 59 26.52 4.69 0.68
C TRP A 59 25.35 4.94 1.62
N LYS A 60 24.17 5.24 1.06
CA LYS A 60 22.94 5.51 1.84
C LYS A 60 22.38 4.31 2.58
N GLY A 61 22.87 3.09 2.31
CA GLY A 61 22.35 1.86 2.91
C GLY A 61 22.96 0.59 2.34
N ILE A 62 22.29 -0.53 2.57
CA ILE A 62 22.66 -1.85 2.06
C ILE A 62 21.97 -2.05 0.70
N PRO A 63 22.70 -2.40 -0.37
CA PRO A 63 22.07 -2.70 -1.66
C PRO A 63 21.25 -3.98 -1.56
N LEU A 64 20.02 -3.95 -2.05
CA LEU A 64 19.12 -5.09 -2.17
C LEU A 64 18.70 -5.23 -3.63
N THR A 65 19.06 -6.36 -4.24
CA THR A 65 18.70 -6.73 -5.61
C THR A 65 17.81 -7.96 -5.58
N ILE A 66 16.66 -7.89 -6.26
CA ILE A 66 15.75 -9.01 -6.46
C ILE A 66 15.82 -9.40 -7.93
N SER A 67 16.10 -10.67 -8.23
CA SER A 67 16.17 -11.20 -9.59
C SER A 67 15.17 -12.32 -9.76
N LEU A 68 14.12 -12.08 -10.54
CA LEU A 68 12.99 -13.00 -10.70
C LEU A 68 13.16 -13.91 -11.94
N PRO A 69 12.50 -15.09 -11.99
CA PRO A 69 12.68 -16.07 -13.06
C PRO A 69 12.39 -15.56 -14.49
N ASN A 70 11.48 -14.60 -14.64
CA ASN A 70 11.14 -13.97 -15.92
C ASN A 70 12.16 -12.91 -16.38
N GLN A 71 13.35 -12.86 -15.78
CA GLN A 71 14.39 -11.84 -16.00
C GLN A 71 13.98 -10.42 -15.58
N GLN A 72 12.88 -10.25 -14.84
CA GLN A 72 12.57 -9.00 -14.16
C GLN A 72 13.49 -8.85 -12.96
N GLN A 73 14.07 -7.66 -12.80
CA GLN A 73 14.91 -7.33 -11.66
C GLN A 73 14.44 -6.04 -11.00
N PHE A 74 14.58 -5.99 -9.68
CA PHE A 74 14.35 -4.80 -8.87
C PHE A 74 15.57 -4.49 -8.01
N PHE A 75 15.87 -3.21 -7.84
CA PHE A 75 16.98 -2.73 -7.01
C PHE A 75 16.50 -1.58 -6.12
N VAL A 76 16.87 -1.65 -4.85
CA VAL A 76 16.58 -0.61 -3.85
C VAL A 76 17.62 -0.66 -2.73
N LEU A 77 17.88 0.48 -2.07
CA LEU A 77 18.67 0.50 -0.85
C LEU A 77 17.78 0.27 0.37
N VAL A 78 18.28 -0.49 1.34
CA VAL A 78 17.60 -0.77 2.61
C VAL A 78 18.47 -0.49 3.83
N ASP A 79 17.83 -0.30 4.99
CA ASP A 79 18.52 0.00 6.25
C ASP A 79 19.17 -1.23 6.93
N ARG A 80 18.70 -2.44 6.60
CA ARG A 80 19.11 -3.67 7.29
C ARG A 80 19.07 -4.89 6.38
N ARG A 81 19.70 -5.97 6.84
CA ARG A 81 19.42 -7.33 6.37
C ARG A 81 18.39 -7.94 7.31
N ASP A 82 17.32 -8.49 6.77
CA ASP A 82 16.21 -9.03 7.55
C ASP A 82 15.62 -10.26 6.87
N HIS A 83 15.50 -11.36 7.63
CA HIS A 83 14.96 -12.63 7.14
C HIS A 83 13.42 -12.67 7.12
N LEU A 84 12.76 -11.69 7.73
CA LEU A 84 11.30 -11.55 7.70
C LEU A 84 10.86 -10.52 6.65
N GLY A 85 11.78 -9.96 5.86
CA GLY A 85 11.47 -8.97 4.83
C GLY A 85 10.97 -7.64 5.39
N SER A 86 11.43 -7.24 6.58
CA SER A 86 10.96 -6.02 7.26
C SER A 86 12.00 -4.91 7.18
N HIS A 87 11.97 -4.14 6.09
CA HIS A 87 12.97 -3.11 5.77
C HIS A 87 12.42 -1.70 5.84
N ARG A 88 13.31 -0.72 6.06
CA ARG A 88 13.10 0.65 5.58
C ARG A 88 13.80 0.82 4.25
N TYR A 89 13.08 1.33 3.25
CA TYR A 89 13.60 1.61 1.92
C TYR A 89 14.20 3.02 1.87
N LEU A 90 15.47 3.13 1.46
CA LEU A 90 16.31 4.33 1.56
C LEU A 90 16.58 5.00 0.20
N SER A 91 16.06 4.42 -0.89
CA SER A 91 16.15 4.97 -2.24
C SER A 91 14.83 4.76 -2.98
N ASP A 92 14.72 5.37 -4.17
CA ASP A 92 13.73 4.96 -5.17
C ASP A 92 13.98 3.51 -5.60
N VAL A 93 12.94 2.90 -6.18
CA VAL A 93 12.98 1.54 -6.70
C VAL A 93 13.34 1.61 -8.18
N TYR A 94 14.41 0.91 -8.53
CA TYR A 94 14.83 0.75 -9.91
C TYR A 94 14.41 -0.62 -10.41
N ALA A 95 13.98 -0.66 -11.67
CA ALA A 95 13.60 -1.90 -12.35
C ALA A 95 14.38 -2.07 -13.65
N ARG A 96 14.57 -3.33 -14.04
CA ARG A 96 15.19 -3.71 -15.31
C ARG A 96 14.59 -5.03 -15.79
N GLN A 97 14.44 -5.16 -17.11
CA GLN A 97 14.15 -6.42 -17.78
C GLN A 97 15.39 -6.92 -18.53
N GLY A 98 15.88 -8.11 -18.19
CA GLY A 98 17.06 -8.71 -18.81
C GLY A 98 18.30 -7.80 -18.70
N GLN A 99 18.96 -7.53 -19.82
CA GLN A 99 20.20 -6.73 -19.91
C GLN A 99 19.96 -5.25 -20.27
N SER A 100 18.73 -4.74 -20.10
CA SER A 100 18.41 -3.33 -20.37
C SER A 100 19.10 -2.35 -19.39
N THR A 101 18.91 -1.05 -19.55
CA THR A 101 19.36 -0.08 -18.52
C THR A 101 18.36 -0.06 -17.36
N TRP A 102 18.85 0.16 -16.14
CA TRP A 102 17.98 0.39 -14.99
C TRP A 102 17.14 1.65 -15.18
N ARG A 103 15.89 1.61 -14.75
CA ARG A 103 14.97 2.75 -14.81
C ARG A 103 14.27 2.92 -13.48
N CYS A 104 14.20 4.16 -13.00
CA CYS A 104 13.22 4.53 -11.98
C CYS A 104 11.87 4.71 -12.70
N LEU A 105 10.93 3.80 -12.44
CA LEU A 105 9.66 3.76 -13.15
C LEU A 105 8.62 4.65 -12.47
N ALA A 106 7.67 5.16 -13.26
CA ALA A 106 6.45 5.73 -12.69
C ALA A 106 5.65 4.62 -11.96
N PHE A 107 4.91 4.97 -10.92
CA PHE A 107 4.23 4.01 -10.04
C PHE A 107 3.38 2.97 -10.79
N ALA A 108 2.56 3.39 -11.75
CA ALA A 108 1.70 2.48 -12.51
C ALA A 108 2.49 1.47 -13.37
N GLU A 109 3.64 1.89 -13.93
CA GLU A 109 4.52 0.99 -14.69
C GLU A 109 5.24 0.02 -13.74
N PHE A 110 5.70 0.49 -12.58
CA PHE A 110 6.28 -0.36 -11.53
C PHE A 110 5.29 -1.42 -11.03
N ALA A 111 4.08 -1.02 -10.65
CA ALA A 111 3.06 -1.94 -10.14
C ALA A 111 2.73 -3.01 -11.18
N ARG A 112 2.56 -2.63 -12.46
CA ARG A 112 2.32 -3.58 -13.55
C ARG A 112 3.47 -4.57 -13.70
N GLN A 113 4.72 -4.11 -13.77
CA GLN A 113 5.87 -5.01 -13.91
C GLN A 113 6.03 -5.97 -12.72
N LEU A 114 5.82 -5.48 -11.50
CA LEU A 114 5.88 -6.29 -10.28
C LEU A 114 4.78 -7.36 -10.30
N LEU A 115 3.53 -6.97 -10.56
CA LEU A 115 2.41 -7.91 -10.62
C LEU A 115 2.60 -8.96 -11.71
N THR A 116 2.99 -8.56 -12.93
CA THR A 116 3.30 -9.50 -14.02
C THR A 116 4.41 -10.48 -13.65
N ALA A 117 5.41 -10.05 -12.88
CA ALA A 117 6.45 -10.97 -12.41
C ALA A 117 5.92 -11.94 -11.35
N CYS A 118 5.07 -11.49 -10.44
CA CYS A 118 4.38 -12.37 -9.48
C CYS A 118 3.45 -13.37 -10.19
N GLU A 119 2.66 -12.94 -11.17
CA GLU A 119 1.78 -13.80 -11.98
C GLU A 119 2.58 -14.88 -12.73
N HIS A 120 3.77 -14.52 -13.22
CA HIS A 120 4.68 -15.51 -13.83
C HIS A 120 5.12 -16.58 -12.83
N MET A 121 5.43 -16.18 -11.59
CA MET A 121 5.85 -17.10 -10.53
C MET A 121 4.70 -17.99 -10.04
N THR A 122 3.50 -17.43 -9.88
CA THR A 122 2.31 -18.18 -9.44
C THR A 122 1.67 -19.00 -10.55
N ARG A 123 1.94 -18.67 -11.82
CA ARG A 123 1.24 -19.20 -13.01
C ARG A 123 -0.27 -18.94 -12.97
N ALA A 124 -0.68 -17.87 -12.32
CA ALA A 124 -2.07 -17.44 -12.20
C ALA A 124 -2.13 -15.92 -12.41
N SER A 125 -3.12 -15.47 -13.19
CA SER A 125 -3.37 -14.04 -13.40
C SER A 125 -4.53 -13.54 -12.55
N ASN A 126 -4.51 -12.25 -12.25
CA ASN A 126 -5.66 -11.54 -11.69
C ASN A 126 -5.81 -10.20 -12.41
N ASP A 127 -6.68 -10.20 -13.42
CA ASP A 127 -6.88 -9.08 -14.32
C ASP A 127 -7.42 -7.82 -13.60
N GLU A 128 -8.05 -7.98 -12.43
CA GLU A 128 -8.60 -6.89 -11.63
C GLU A 128 -7.58 -6.28 -10.65
N LEU A 129 -6.53 -7.03 -10.28
CA LEU A 129 -5.66 -6.66 -9.18
C LEU A 129 -4.90 -5.36 -9.45
N LEU A 130 -4.45 -5.13 -10.68
CA LEU A 130 -3.76 -3.89 -11.02
C LEU A 130 -4.68 -2.69 -10.80
N ASP A 131 -5.94 -2.77 -11.22
CA ASP A 131 -6.90 -1.69 -11.04
C ASP A 131 -7.21 -1.45 -9.56
N GLN A 132 -7.29 -2.53 -8.76
CA GLN A 132 -7.44 -2.43 -7.30
C GLN A 132 -6.23 -1.75 -6.64
N VAL A 133 -5.00 -2.05 -7.08
CA VAL A 133 -3.76 -1.41 -6.59
C VAL A 133 -3.77 0.09 -6.91
N LEU A 134 -4.11 0.45 -8.15
CA LEU A 134 -4.17 1.86 -8.58
C LEU A 134 -5.29 2.62 -7.85
N GLN A 135 -6.47 2.01 -7.70
CA GLN A 135 -7.58 2.59 -6.95
C GLN A 135 -7.23 2.79 -5.46
N SER A 136 -6.58 1.81 -4.84
CA SER A 136 -6.08 1.89 -3.48
C SER A 136 -5.08 3.04 -3.31
N GLN A 137 -4.16 3.23 -4.26
CA GLN A 137 -3.21 4.35 -4.24
C GLN A 137 -3.92 5.71 -4.40
N HIS A 138 -4.86 5.84 -5.34
CA HIS A 138 -5.62 7.08 -5.51
C HIS A 138 -6.43 7.45 -4.26
N LEU A 139 -7.10 6.49 -3.63
CA LEU A 139 -7.81 6.73 -2.37
C LEU A 139 -6.85 7.12 -1.26
N THR A 140 -5.66 6.49 -1.19
CA THR A 140 -4.61 6.87 -0.23
C THR A 140 -4.16 8.32 -0.45
N ALA A 141 -4.02 8.77 -1.70
CA ALA A 141 -3.69 10.17 -2.01
C ALA A 141 -4.76 11.14 -1.49
N ALA A 142 -6.04 10.82 -1.72
CA ALA A 142 -7.17 11.63 -1.22
C ALA A 142 -7.18 11.68 0.32
N ILE A 143 -6.96 10.55 0.99
CA ILE A 143 -6.83 10.46 2.45
C ILE A 143 -5.70 11.35 2.96
N VAL A 144 -4.52 11.27 2.35
CA VAL A 144 -3.36 12.09 2.75
C VAL A 144 -3.67 13.58 2.55
N ALA A 145 -4.22 13.96 1.38
CA ALA A 145 -4.56 15.35 1.10
C ALA A 145 -5.57 15.95 2.10
N HIS A 146 -6.56 15.15 2.50
CA HIS A 146 -7.57 15.51 3.51
C HIS A 146 -6.94 15.72 4.89
N ASN A 147 -6.14 14.77 5.36
CA ASN A 147 -5.55 14.79 6.70
C ASN A 147 -4.36 15.77 6.84
N MET A 148 -3.74 16.19 5.74
CA MET A 148 -2.65 17.19 5.74
C MET A 148 -3.08 18.62 6.12
N THR A 149 -4.37 18.89 6.27
CA THR A 149 -4.86 20.22 6.68
C THR A 149 -4.50 20.58 8.13
N GLY A 150 -4.16 19.59 8.96
CA GLY A 150 -3.90 19.76 10.39
C GLY A 150 -5.15 20.09 11.21
N GLN A 151 -6.34 19.94 10.62
CA GLN A 151 -7.63 20.20 11.28
C GLN A 151 -8.18 18.97 12.02
N HIS A 152 -7.56 17.81 11.83
CA HIS A 152 -8.01 16.53 12.41
C HIS A 152 -7.09 16.11 13.56
N PRO A 153 -7.60 15.36 14.55
CA PRO A 153 -6.80 14.85 15.65
C PRO A 153 -5.64 13.97 15.15
N GLU A 154 -4.50 14.05 15.82
CA GLU A 154 -3.38 13.15 15.55
C GLU A 154 -3.79 11.69 15.78
N PRO A 155 -3.42 10.74 14.90
CA PRO A 155 -3.83 9.33 14.99
C PRO A 155 -3.67 8.69 16.38
N LEU A 156 -2.66 9.08 17.15
CA LEU A 156 -2.37 8.48 18.46
C LEU A 156 -2.92 9.28 19.64
N SER A 157 -3.76 10.30 19.43
CA SER A 157 -4.29 11.14 20.50
C SER A 157 -5.48 10.52 21.25
N GLY A 158 -6.07 9.43 20.75
CA GLY A 158 -7.20 8.76 21.38
C GLY A 158 -7.73 7.58 20.56
N TYR A 159 -8.66 6.81 21.15
CA TYR A 159 -9.18 5.59 20.55
C TYR A 159 -9.78 5.82 19.15
N LEU A 160 -10.76 6.72 19.02
CA LEU A 160 -11.39 7.01 17.73
C LEU A 160 -10.38 7.55 16.70
N ALA A 161 -9.47 8.42 17.12
CA ALA A 161 -8.43 8.95 16.23
C ALA A 161 -7.51 7.84 15.71
N SER A 162 -7.23 6.81 16.51
CA SER A 162 -6.39 5.68 16.09
C SER A 162 -7.07 4.79 15.05
N GLU A 163 -8.38 4.54 15.20
CA GLU A 163 -9.20 3.82 14.21
C GLU A 163 -9.28 4.58 12.88
N GLN A 164 -9.36 5.91 12.94
CA GLN A 164 -9.40 6.80 11.77
C GLN A 164 -8.02 7.06 11.17
N GLY A 165 -6.95 6.80 11.93
CA GLY A 165 -5.59 7.21 11.65
C GLY A 165 -4.75 6.20 10.85
N LEU A 166 -5.32 5.06 10.47
CA LEU A 166 -4.60 4.03 9.70
C LEU A 166 -4.57 4.38 8.19
N TRP A 167 -3.99 5.52 7.83
CA TRP A 167 -4.10 6.13 6.49
C TRP A 167 -3.63 5.24 5.34
N PHE A 168 -2.62 4.41 5.56
CA PHE A 168 -2.03 3.54 4.53
C PHE A 168 -2.57 2.10 4.55
N GLY A 169 -3.37 1.75 5.56
CA GLY A 169 -3.93 0.40 5.72
C GLY A 169 -2.87 -0.65 6.03
N HIS A 170 -3.09 -1.90 5.58
CA HIS A 170 -2.20 -3.02 5.87
C HIS A 170 -0.84 -2.85 5.15
N PRO A 171 0.30 -2.87 5.87
CA PRO A 171 1.61 -2.54 5.29
C PRO A 171 2.19 -3.64 4.38
N ASN A 172 1.60 -4.84 4.37
CA ASN A 172 1.99 -5.97 3.53
C ASN A 172 0.78 -6.48 2.73
N HIS A 173 0.09 -5.58 2.03
CA HIS A 173 -1.03 -5.94 1.17
C HIS A 173 -0.93 -5.11 -0.12
N PRO A 174 -1.23 -5.66 -1.31
CA PRO A 174 -1.06 -4.94 -2.56
C PRO A 174 -2.05 -3.77 -2.72
N ALA A 175 -3.28 -3.92 -2.22
CA ALA A 175 -4.34 -2.93 -2.37
C ALA A 175 -5.05 -2.64 -1.02
N PRO A 176 -4.34 -2.12 0.00
CA PRO A 176 -4.83 -2.03 1.38
C PRO A 176 -6.03 -1.09 1.59
N LYS A 177 -6.29 -0.21 0.61
CA LYS A 177 -7.44 0.71 0.58
C LYS A 177 -8.42 0.40 -0.54
N ALA A 178 -8.26 -0.70 -1.26
CA ALA A 178 -9.25 -1.08 -2.26
C ALA A 178 -10.61 -1.34 -1.63
N ARG A 179 -11.64 -0.68 -2.16
CA ARG A 179 -13.02 -0.75 -1.65
C ARG A 179 -13.98 -0.82 -2.83
N LEU A 180 -14.52 -2.00 -3.08
CA LEU A 180 -15.41 -2.28 -4.22
C LEU A 180 -16.87 -1.95 -3.88
N TRP A 181 -17.16 -0.66 -3.73
CA TRP A 181 -18.54 -0.16 -3.61
C TRP A 181 -19.10 0.17 -5.00
N PRO A 182 -20.45 0.15 -5.18
CA PRO A 182 -21.07 0.75 -6.36
C PRO A 182 -20.58 2.18 -6.59
N GLU A 183 -20.25 2.55 -7.84
CA GLU A 183 -19.59 3.82 -8.19
C GLU A 183 -20.29 5.08 -7.66
N HIS A 184 -21.61 5.03 -7.49
CA HIS A 184 -22.41 6.16 -6.99
C HIS A 184 -22.25 6.41 -5.48
N LEU A 185 -21.69 5.46 -4.73
CA LEU A 185 -21.39 5.62 -3.31
C LEU A 185 -19.99 6.21 -3.15
N ALA A 186 -19.93 7.49 -2.78
CA ALA A 186 -18.67 8.17 -2.55
C ALA A 186 -17.91 7.52 -1.37
N GLN A 187 -16.66 7.14 -1.61
CA GLN A 187 -15.78 6.49 -0.62
C GLN A 187 -15.64 7.35 0.64
N GLU A 188 -15.50 8.67 0.48
CA GLU A 188 -15.31 9.64 1.55
C GLU A 188 -16.47 9.63 2.56
N THR A 189 -17.69 9.32 2.11
CA THR A 189 -18.90 9.31 2.95
C THR A 189 -18.89 8.20 4.00
N TYR A 190 -18.13 7.12 3.76
CA TYR A 190 -18.15 5.92 4.60
C TYR A 190 -16.79 5.57 5.18
N ALA A 191 -15.77 6.36 4.87
CA ALA A 191 -14.39 6.06 5.18
C ALA A 191 -13.97 6.64 6.55
N PRO A 192 -13.43 5.82 7.48
CA PRO A 192 -12.97 6.32 8.76
C PRO A 192 -11.86 7.38 8.62
N GLU A 193 -11.04 7.30 7.58
CA GLU A 193 -9.91 8.22 7.36
C GLU A 193 -10.33 9.64 6.95
N PHE A 194 -11.62 9.83 6.62
CA PHE A 194 -12.25 11.14 6.40
C PHE A 194 -13.07 11.59 7.60
N GLN A 195 -12.91 10.90 8.74
CA GLN A 195 -13.67 11.11 9.97
C GLN A 195 -15.17 11.01 9.73
N ALA A 196 -15.58 10.13 8.82
CA ALA A 196 -16.96 9.98 8.41
C ALA A 196 -17.89 9.72 9.59
N GLN A 197 -19.01 10.43 9.61
CA GLN A 197 -20.11 10.24 10.55
C GLN A 197 -21.39 10.13 9.74
N THR A 198 -22.13 9.04 9.94
CA THR A 198 -23.39 8.82 9.24
C THR A 198 -24.40 8.21 10.21
N ALA A 199 -25.68 8.56 10.02
CA ALA A 199 -26.75 7.89 10.72
C ALA A 199 -26.88 6.46 10.20
N LEU A 200 -27.05 5.48 11.10
CA LEU A 200 -27.32 4.12 10.69
C LEU A 200 -28.65 4.06 9.94
N HIS A 201 -28.69 3.27 8.86
CA HIS A 201 -29.93 3.04 8.13
C HIS A 201 -30.81 2.07 8.93
N LEU A 202 -32.05 2.48 9.21
CA LEU A 202 -32.99 1.72 10.03
C LEU A 202 -34.13 1.19 9.16
N PHE A 203 -34.55 -0.04 9.44
CA PHE A 203 -35.75 -0.65 8.85
C PHE A 203 -36.76 -0.95 9.96
N GLU A 204 -38.02 -0.65 9.69
CA GLU A 204 -39.13 -1.23 10.45
C GLU A 204 -39.44 -2.61 9.87
N VAL A 205 -39.51 -3.64 10.72
CA VAL A 205 -39.68 -5.04 10.30
C VAL A 205 -40.71 -5.77 11.15
N PRO A 206 -41.41 -6.79 10.61
CA PRO A 206 -42.33 -7.62 11.39
C PRO A 206 -41.59 -8.46 12.43
N LEU A 207 -42.12 -8.53 13.65
CA LEU A 207 -41.54 -9.33 14.74
C LEU A 207 -41.44 -10.83 14.40
N GLU A 208 -42.39 -11.35 13.62
CA GLU A 208 -42.42 -12.78 13.22
C GLU A 208 -41.18 -13.23 12.44
N GLY A 209 -40.48 -12.31 11.77
CA GLY A 209 -39.25 -12.60 11.04
C GLY A 209 -37.97 -12.33 11.83
N LEU A 210 -38.07 -11.74 13.02
CA LEU A 210 -36.92 -11.32 13.81
C LEU A 210 -36.29 -12.51 14.53
N ARG A 211 -34.97 -12.65 14.41
CA ARG A 211 -34.19 -13.65 15.14
C ARG A 211 -33.22 -12.95 16.08
N ILE A 212 -33.42 -13.13 17.38
CA ILE A 212 -32.62 -12.51 18.44
C ILE A 212 -31.77 -13.59 19.09
N THR A 213 -30.52 -13.24 19.42
CA THR A 213 -29.67 -14.07 20.27
C THR A 213 -28.94 -13.14 21.24
N SER A 214 -29.13 -13.37 22.52
CA SER A 214 -28.57 -12.55 23.59
C SER A 214 -27.95 -13.41 24.69
N ASN A 215 -26.86 -12.92 25.26
CA ASN A 215 -26.24 -13.51 26.44
C ASN A 215 -26.66 -12.72 27.68
N GLY A 216 -27.45 -13.35 28.56
CA GLY A 216 -27.89 -12.73 29.82
C GLY A 216 -29.13 -11.84 29.74
N LEU A 217 -29.82 -11.79 28.60
CA LEU A 217 -31.12 -11.11 28.41
C LEU A 217 -32.11 -12.07 27.75
N SER A 218 -33.39 -12.00 28.12
CA SER A 218 -34.47 -12.70 27.41
C SER A 218 -34.91 -11.93 26.17
N ASP A 219 -35.51 -12.60 25.18
CA ASP A 219 -36.02 -11.96 23.95
C ASP A 219 -36.99 -10.81 24.26
N SER A 220 -37.85 -10.99 25.27
CA SER A 220 -38.78 -9.96 25.73
C SER A 220 -38.08 -8.70 26.26
N ALA A 221 -36.88 -8.82 26.84
CA ALA A 221 -36.10 -7.70 27.36
C ALA A 221 -35.29 -6.99 26.26
N VAL A 222 -35.11 -7.62 25.10
CA VAL A 222 -34.46 -7.01 23.93
C VAL A 222 -35.48 -6.26 23.06
N ILE A 223 -36.73 -6.73 23.02
CA ILE A 223 -37.81 -6.16 22.20
C ILE A 223 -38.59 -5.04 22.93
N SER A 224 -38.45 -4.95 24.26
CA SER A 224 -39.08 -3.91 25.11
C SER A 224 -38.41 -2.55 24.97
#